data_AF-A0A495EQH9-F1
#
_entry.id   AF-A0A495EQH9-F1
#
_cell.length_a   1.000
_cell.length_b   1.000
_cell.length_c   1.000
_cell.angle_alpha   90.00
_cell.angle_beta   90.00
_cell.angle_gamma   90.00
#
_symmetry.space_group_name_H-M   'P 1'
#
loop_
_entity.id
_entity.type
_entity.pdbx_description
1 polymer ?
#
loop_
_entity_poly.entity_id
_entity_poly.type
_entity_poly.pdbx_seq_one_letter_code
_entity_poly.pdbx_strand_id
1 'polypeptide(L)'
;MPDVVPVLEQLTTFFPIYAEISGGAAVTAMDPGLIAEFVDALNEHDADIASFFSASLFAYMHFLKDTGRWTGTDESHRVLHDVLHHGVLNEKCLAAGRPRKRAGNGRQVPRNSA
;
A
#
# COMPACT_ATOMS: atom_id res chain seq x y z
N MET A 1 8.49 -3.62 -23.78
CA MET A 1 7.52 -3.91 -22.71
C MET A 1 8.30 -4.23 -21.45
N PRO A 2 7.83 -3.81 -20.26
CA PRO A 2 8.41 -4.31 -19.02
C PRO A 2 8.33 -5.84 -19.02
N ASP A 3 9.34 -6.49 -18.44
CA ASP A 3 9.34 -7.95 -18.27
C ASP A 3 8.13 -8.35 -17.40
N VAL A 4 7.32 -9.26 -17.93
CA VAL A 4 6.07 -9.70 -17.29
C VAL A 4 6.37 -10.73 -16.20
N VAL A 5 7.51 -11.43 -16.28
CA VAL A 5 7.87 -12.50 -15.34
C VAL A 5 8.00 -11.97 -13.90
N PRO A 6 8.76 -10.89 -13.62
CA PRO A 6 8.87 -10.35 -12.26
C PRO A 6 7.54 -9.87 -11.68
N VAL A 7 6.67 -9.29 -12.52
CA VAL A 7 5.34 -8.81 -12.09
C VAL A 7 4.46 -10.00 -11.70
N LEU A 8 4.46 -11.06 -12.50
CA LEU A 8 3.69 -12.26 -12.21
C LEU A 8 4.20 -12.96 -10.95
N GLU A 9 5.51 -13.08 -10.77
CA GLU A 9 6.11 -13.66 -9.56
C GLU A 9 5.65 -12.88 -8.32
N GLN A 10 5.77 -11.55 -8.34
CA GLN A 10 5.37 -10.70 -7.21
C GLN A 10 3.88 -10.84 -6.88
N LEU A 11 3.01 -10.83 -7.90
CA LEU A 11 1.57 -10.99 -7.72
C LEU A 11 1.20 -12.39 -7.19
N THR A 12 1.88 -13.43 -7.67
CA THR A 12 1.64 -14.82 -7.24
C THR A 12 2.03 -15.03 -5.78
N THR A 13 3.09 -14.35 -5.32
CA THR A 13 3.46 -14.32 -3.89
C THR A 13 2.46 -13.52 -3.05
N PHE A 14 1.95 -12.41 -3.58
CA PHE A 14 1.05 -11.52 -2.85
C PHE A 14 -0.37 -12.07 -2.66
N PHE A 15 -0.98 -12.67 -3.69
CA PHE A 15 -2.40 -13.05 -3.62
C PHE A 15 -2.77 -13.99 -2.45
N PRO A 16 -1.97 -15.01 -2.09
CA PRO A 16 -2.25 -15.83 -0.92
C PRO A 16 -2.21 -15.02 0.38
N ILE A 17 -1.22 -14.14 0.54
CA ILE A 17 -1.07 -13.27 1.71
C ILE A 17 -2.29 -12.35 1.82
N TYR A 18 -2.68 -11.73 0.71
CA TYR A 18 -3.84 -10.85 0.66
C TYR A 18 -5.13 -11.60 1.05
N ALA A 19 -5.33 -12.80 0.53
CA ALA A 19 -6.51 -13.61 0.87
C ALA A 19 -6.56 -13.94 2.36
N GLU A 20 -5.42 -14.21 3.00
CA GLU A 20 -5.34 -14.46 4.44
C GLU A 20 -5.69 -13.21 5.25
N ILE A 21 -5.05 -12.06 4.98
CA ILE A 21 -5.25 -10.84 5.77
C ILE A 21 -6.60 -10.17 5.55
N SER A 22 -7.21 -10.35 4.37
CA SER A 22 -8.49 -9.75 4.01
C SER A 22 -9.70 -10.61 4.41
N GLY A 23 -9.47 -11.80 4.97
CA GLY A 23 -10.55 -12.75 5.27
C GLY A 23 -11.20 -13.35 4.03
N GLY A 24 -10.42 -13.54 2.95
CA GLY A 24 -10.87 -14.12 1.69
C GLY A 24 -11.47 -13.13 0.69
N ALA A 25 -11.16 -11.83 0.82
CA ALA A 25 -11.63 -10.83 -0.14
C ALA A 25 -11.04 -11.10 -1.54
N ALA A 26 -11.84 -10.80 -2.57
CA ALA A 26 -11.40 -10.99 -3.94
C ALA A 26 -10.30 -9.98 -4.32
N VAL A 27 -9.24 -10.46 -4.95
CA VAL A 27 -8.16 -9.62 -5.53
C VAL A 27 -8.66 -8.70 -6.66
N THR A 28 -9.87 -8.96 -7.17
CA THR A 28 -10.57 -8.09 -8.12
C THR A 28 -11.30 -6.91 -7.46
N ALA A 29 -11.32 -6.86 -6.13
CA ALA A 29 -11.89 -5.79 -5.31
C ALA A 29 -10.97 -5.54 -4.09
N MET A 30 -9.71 -5.17 -4.35
CA MET A 30 -8.73 -4.94 -3.29
C MET A 30 -9.15 -3.77 -2.38
N ASP A 31 -8.95 -3.96 -1.07
CA ASP A 31 -9.19 -2.95 -0.05
C ASP A 31 -8.02 -1.95 0.02
N PRO A 32 -8.23 -0.66 -0.28
CA PRO A 32 -7.15 0.31 -0.29
C PRO A 32 -6.46 0.51 1.06
N GLY A 33 -7.18 0.32 2.17
CA GLY A 33 -6.65 0.48 3.52
C GLY A 33 -5.66 -0.64 3.87
N LEU A 34 -6.03 -1.89 3.59
CA LEU A 34 -5.14 -3.05 3.77
C LEU A 34 -3.90 -2.95 2.89
N ILE A 35 -4.06 -2.52 1.63
CA ILE A 35 -2.92 -2.32 0.74
C ILE A 35 -2.00 -1.22 1.26
N ALA A 36 -2.55 -0.09 1.75
CA ALA A 36 -1.75 0.98 2.31
C ALA A 36 -0.93 0.52 3.53
N GLU A 37 -1.54 -0.24 4.44
CA GLU A 37 -0.83 -0.80 5.60
C GLU A 37 0.28 -1.78 5.19
N PHE A 38 0.04 -2.59 4.17
CA PHE A 38 1.03 -3.53 3.65
C PHE A 38 2.19 -2.81 2.96
N VAL A 39 1.91 -1.78 2.15
CA VAL A 39 2.94 -0.95 1.51
C VAL A 39 3.77 -0.20 2.55
N ASP A 40 3.14 0.37 3.58
CA ASP A 40 3.86 1.04 4.68
C ASP A 40 4.80 0.06 5.41
N ALA A 41 4.33 -1.15 5.73
CA ALA A 41 5.14 -2.18 6.38
C ALA A 41 6.30 -2.65 5.50
N LEU A 42 6.09 -2.82 4.19
CA LEU A 42 7.16 -3.11 3.25
C LEU A 42 8.16 -1.97 3.19
N ASN A 43 7.70 -0.72 3.15
CA ASN A 43 8.56 0.44 3.05
C ASN A 43 9.47 0.62 4.29
N GLU A 44 8.98 0.26 5.48
CA GLU A 44 9.79 0.23 6.70
C GLU A 44 10.90 -0.84 6.65
N HIS A 45 10.70 -1.92 5.89
CA HIS A 45 11.67 -3.00 5.74
C HIS A 45 12.65 -2.75 4.59
N ASP A 46 12.12 -2.44 3.41
CA ASP A 46 12.83 -2.21 2.16
C ASP A 46 11.98 -1.36 1.21
N ALA A 47 12.42 -0.12 0.99
CA ALA A 47 11.71 0.85 0.17
C ALA A 47 11.71 0.52 -1.33
N ASP A 48 12.75 -0.16 -1.83
CA ASP A 48 12.84 -0.55 -3.23
C ASP A 48 11.86 -1.69 -3.52
N ILE A 49 11.74 -2.65 -2.60
CA ILE A 49 10.73 -3.70 -2.66
C ILE A 49 9.32 -3.10 -2.59
N ALA A 50 9.08 -2.12 -1.72
CA ALA A 50 7.79 -1.45 -1.61
C ALA A 50 7.41 -0.71 -2.90
N SER A 51 8.35 0.00 -3.52
CA SER A 51 8.14 0.68 -4.80
C SER A 51 7.85 -0.31 -5.93
N PHE A 52 8.64 -1.40 -6.03
CA PHE A 52 8.45 -2.43 -7.04
C PHE A 52 7.11 -3.17 -6.89
N PHE A 53 6.74 -3.49 -5.65
CA PHE A 53 5.44 -4.08 -5.33
C PHE A 53 4.28 -3.15 -5.71
N SER A 54 4.39 -1.87 -5.37
CA SER A 54 3.39 -0.86 -5.70
C SER A 54 3.21 -0.72 -7.21
N ALA A 55 4.30 -0.74 -7.99
CA ALA A 55 4.26 -0.71 -9.45
C ALA A 55 3.57 -1.96 -10.03
N SER A 56 3.85 -3.13 -9.47
CA SER A 56 3.25 -4.40 -9.89
C SER A 56 1.74 -4.42 -9.64
N LEU A 57 1.28 -3.98 -8.47
CA LEU A 57 -0.15 -3.85 -8.18
C LEU A 57 -0.83 -2.77 -9.00
N PHE A 58 -0.13 -1.65 -9.27
CA PHE A 58 -0.67 -0.57 -10.10
C PHE A 58 -0.99 -1.08 -11.51
N ALA A 59 -0.06 -1.83 -12.11
CA ALA A 59 -0.27 -2.47 -13.40
C ALA A 59 -1.42 -3.50 -13.37
N TYR A 60 -1.51 -4.31 -12.31
CA TYR A 60 -2.59 -5.29 -12.15
C TYR A 60 -3.97 -4.63 -12.01
N MET A 61 -4.08 -3.58 -11.20
CA MET A 61 -5.32 -2.81 -11.02
C MET A 61 -5.81 -2.22 -12.35
N HIS A 62 -4.91 -1.62 -13.14
CA HIS A 62 -5.26 -1.12 -14.47
C HIS A 62 -5.70 -2.23 -15.41
N PHE A 63 -4.98 -3.36 -15.43
CA PHE A 63 -5.39 -4.54 -16.19
C PHE A 63 -6.81 -4.99 -15.82
N LEU A 64 -7.16 -5.03 -14.54
CA LEU A 64 -8.52 -5.37 -14.10
C LEU A 64 -9.56 -4.36 -14.58
N LYS A 65 -9.26 -3.06 -14.53
CA LYS A 65 -10.17 -2.02 -15.00
C LYS A 65 -10.38 -2.09 -16.51
N ASP A 66 -9.29 -2.18 -17.26
CA ASP A 66 -9.29 -2.20 -18.74
C ASP A 66 -9.98 -3.44 -19.30
N THR A 67 -9.90 -4.57 -18.59
CA THR A 67 -10.57 -5.83 -18.98
C THR A 67 -11.97 -6.01 -18.39
N GLY A 68 -12.49 -5.01 -17.65
CA GLY A 68 -13.81 -5.09 -17.00
C GLY A 68 -13.89 -6.15 -15.89
N ARG A 69 -12.74 -6.56 -15.33
CA ARG A 69 -12.63 -7.57 -14.26
C ARG A 69 -12.56 -6.97 -12.87
N TRP A 70 -12.44 -5.64 -12.74
CA TRP A 70 -12.55 -4.96 -11.46
C TRP A 70 -13.98 -5.09 -10.90
N THR A 71 -14.12 -5.73 -9.74
CA THR A 71 -15.40 -5.94 -9.05
C THR A 71 -15.59 -5.01 -7.84
N GLY A 72 -14.59 -4.18 -7.52
CA GLY A 72 -14.70 -3.15 -6.49
C GLY A 72 -15.53 -1.94 -6.95
N THR A 73 -15.71 -0.97 -6.05
CA THR A 73 -16.37 0.29 -6.41
C THR A 73 -15.41 1.20 -7.21
N ASP A 74 -15.95 2.18 -7.92
CA ASP A 74 -15.12 3.21 -8.57
C ASP A 74 -14.34 4.04 -7.53
N GLU A 75 -14.92 4.24 -6.35
CA GLU A 75 -14.25 4.93 -5.26
C GLU A 75 -13.06 4.13 -4.73
N SER A 76 -13.24 2.83 -4.47
CA SER A 76 -12.12 2.01 -3.99
C SER A 76 -11.02 1.89 -5.05
N HIS A 77 -11.36 1.86 -6.34
CA HIS A 77 -10.38 1.93 -7.42
C HIS A 77 -9.57 3.24 -7.39
N ARG A 78 -10.24 4.40 -7.22
CA ARG A 78 -9.55 5.70 -7.17
C ARG A 78 -8.63 5.81 -5.95
N VAL A 79 -9.10 5.42 -4.78
CA VAL A 79 -8.28 5.45 -3.56
C VAL A 79 -7.08 4.50 -3.69
N LEU A 80 -7.29 3.29 -4.23
CA LEU A 80 -6.21 2.34 -4.46
C LEU A 80 -5.19 2.86 -5.47
N HIS A 81 -5.65 3.50 -6.54
CA HIS A 81 -4.78 4.15 -7.51
C HIS A 81 -3.86 5.17 -6.84
N ASP A 82 -4.40 6.03 -5.97
CA ASP A 82 -3.60 7.02 -5.24
C ASP A 82 -2.60 6.35 -4.28
N VAL A 83 -3.03 5.32 -3.54
CA VAL A 83 -2.14 4.55 -2.64
C VAL A 83 -0.93 4.00 -3.39
N LEU A 84 -1.20 3.32 -4.51
CA LEU A 84 -0.16 2.67 -5.30
C LEU A 84 0.72 3.69 -6.03
N HIS A 85 0.16 4.80 -6.52
CA HIS A 85 0.93 5.87 -7.14
C HIS A 85 1.96 6.47 -6.17
N HIS A 86 1.56 6.78 -4.93
CA HIS A 86 2.50 7.27 -3.91
C HIS A 86 3.50 6.18 -3.49
N GLY A 87 3.06 4.92 -3.39
CA GLY A 87 3.95 3.79 -3.12
C GLY A 87 5.04 3.62 -4.18
N VAL A 88 4.70 3.79 -5.47
CA VAL A 88 5.69 3.77 -6.57
C VAL A 88 6.72 4.89 -6.41
N LEU A 89 6.27 6.10 -6.08
CA LEU A 89 7.15 7.26 -5.88
C LEU A 89 7.94 7.19 -4.56
N ASN A 90 7.73 6.18 -3.72
CA ASN A 90 8.21 6.12 -2.33
C ASN A 90 7.83 7.39 -1.52
N GLU A 91 6.64 7.90 -1.80
CA GLU A 91 6.02 8.98 -1.04
C GLU A 91 5.10 8.39 0.01
N LYS A 92 5.08 8.97 1.21
CA LYS A 92 4.15 8.54 2.25
C LYS A 92 2.73 8.86 1.79
N CYS A 93 1.95 7.82 1.49
CA CYS A 93 0.56 8.00 1.12
C CYS A 93 -0.22 8.49 2.35
N LEU A 94 -0.66 9.75 2.31
CA LEU A 94 -1.56 10.29 3.32
C LEU A 94 -2.95 9.73 3.03
N ALA A 95 -3.20 8.47 3.41
CA ALA A 95 -4.55 7.96 3.51
C ALA A 95 -5.35 9.00 4.31
N ALA A 96 -6.32 9.64 3.63
CA ALA A 96 -7.09 10.73 4.19
C ALA A 96 -7.79 10.24 5.47
N GLY A 97 -7.21 10.56 6.63
CA GLY A 97 -7.85 10.30 7.92
C GLY A 97 -7.02 9.69 9.05
N ARG A 98 -5.72 9.35 8.92
CA ARG A 98 -4.98 9.00 10.15
C ARG A 98 -4.70 10.25 11.00
N PRO A 99 -5.15 10.30 12.27
CA PRO A 99 -4.71 11.36 13.17
C PRO A 99 -3.22 11.18 13.39
N ARG A 100 -2.43 12.18 12.96
CA ARG A 100 -1.02 12.33 13.36
C ARG A 100 -0.95 12.15 14.87
N LYS A 101 -0.40 11.02 15.33
CA LYS A 101 0.05 10.90 16.72
C LYS A 101 1.12 11.98 16.88
N ARG A 102 0.76 13.09 17.53
CA ARG A 102 1.69 14.17 17.86
C ARG A 102 2.87 13.53 18.56
N ALA A 103 4.06 13.66 17.97
CA ALA A 103 5.30 13.45 18.67
C ALA A 103 5.24 14.30 19.94
N GLY A 104 5.23 13.62 21.09
CA GLY A 104 5.33 14.26 22.40
C GLY A 104 6.67 14.97 22.44
N ASN A 105 6.62 16.29 22.25
CA ASN A 105 7.77 17.16 22.27
C ASN A 105 8.42 17.07 23.65
N GLY A 106 9.71 16.76 23.68
CA GLY A 106 10.50 16.71 24.89
C GLY A 106 10.40 18.04 25.65
N ARG A 107 10.17 17.95 26.94
CA ARG A 107 10.58 18.98 27.89
C ARG A 107 11.45 18.31 28.95
N GLN A 108 12.75 18.40 28.71
CA GLN A 108 13.72 18.45 29.79
C GLN A 108 13.30 19.56 30.77
N VAL A 109 13.32 19.25 32.07
CA VAL A 109 13.34 20.25 33.13
C VAL A 109 14.58 19.95 33.98
N PRO A 110 15.36 20.97 34.37
CA PRO A 110 16.70 20.77 34.92
C PRO A 110 16.68 20.36 36.40
N ARG A 111 17.76 19.68 36.79
CA ARG A 111 18.22 19.52 38.17
C ARG A 111 18.22 20.87 38.89
N ASN A 112 17.70 20.91 40.11
CA ASN A 112 18.20 21.81 41.13
C ASN A 112 18.29 21.06 42.47
N SER A 113 19.49 21.09 43.02
CA SER A 113 19.87 20.65 44.35
C SER A 113 19.35 21.64 45.40
N ALA A 114 18.86 21.11 46.52
CA ALA A 114 18.91 21.73 47.84
C ALA A 114 18.86 20.62 48.89
#